data_AF-A0A6G1RHA3-F1
#
_entry.id   AF-A0A6G1RHA3-F1
#
_cell.length_a   1.000
_cell.length_b   1.000
_cell.length_c   1.000
_cell.angle_alpha   90.00
_cell.angle_beta   90.00
_cell.angle_gamma   90.00
#
_symmetry.space_group_name_H-M   'P 1'
#
loop_
_entity.id
_entity.type
_entity.pdbx_description
1 polymer ?
#
loop_
_entity_poly.entity_id
_entity_poly.type
_entity_poly.pdbx_seq_one_letter_code
_entity_poly.pdbx_strand_id
1 'polypeptide(L)'
;QSVNNKVLAWSGVLEWQEKPKPASVDSSTKLTRSLPCQVYVNAGENLKTDQWPQKLIMQLIPQQLLTTLGPLFRNSRMVQFHFTNKDLESLKGLYRIMGNGFKIFMGLIPYDQGGFVNGIRQVITNHKQVQQQKLGGSAPVPGPPSFLPKQPGTLPVTSGVQPQMTGQQVSPGLGIMEEQQRQQSLLQLRAQQQAAATQQAAQPPLLPPQT
;
A
#
# COMPACT_ATOMS: atom_id res chain seq x y z
N GLN A 1 21.69 -14.14 -40.22
CA GLN A 1 20.24 -14.22 -39.98
C GLN A 1 20.04 -14.84 -38.60
N SER A 2 19.65 -14.06 -37.59
CA SER A 2 19.50 -14.58 -36.23
C SER A 2 18.13 -15.23 -36.11
N VAL A 3 18.11 -16.55 -36.00
CA VAL A 3 16.92 -17.34 -35.67
C VAL A 3 16.50 -16.96 -34.24
N ASN A 4 15.63 -15.96 -34.13
CA ASN A 4 14.90 -15.67 -32.91
C ASN A 4 13.97 -16.85 -32.64
N ASN A 5 14.45 -17.85 -31.88
CA ASN A 5 13.69 -19.01 -31.38
C ASN A 5 12.65 -18.57 -30.33
N LYS A 6 11.93 -17.48 -30.58
CA LYS A 6 10.90 -16.97 -29.69
C LYS A 6 9.55 -17.10 -30.33
N VAL A 7 8.62 -17.68 -29.58
CA VAL A 7 7.24 -17.90 -30.00
C VAL A 7 6.35 -16.85 -29.35
N LEU A 8 5.35 -16.38 -30.09
CA LEU A 8 4.32 -15.50 -29.56
C LEU A 8 3.50 -16.29 -28.52
N ALA A 9 3.57 -15.88 -27.26
CA ALA A 9 2.79 -16.47 -26.19
C ALA A 9 1.48 -15.73 -25.94
N TRP A 10 1.48 -14.40 -26.04
CA TRP A 10 0.29 -13.59 -25.78
C TRP A 10 0.32 -12.27 -26.54
N SER A 11 -0.85 -11.73 -26.87
CA SER A 11 -1.01 -10.42 -27.48
C SER A 11 -2.20 -9.71 -26.85
N GLY A 12 -2.05 -8.44 -26.52
CA GLY A 12 -3.11 -7.64 -25.93
C GLY A 12 -2.65 -6.24 -25.58
N VAL A 13 -3.25 -5.62 -24.57
CA VAL A 13 -2.99 -4.25 -24.15
C VAL A 13 -2.36 -4.23 -22.76
N LEU A 14 -1.29 -3.45 -22.60
CA LEU A 14 -0.68 -3.18 -21.31
C LEU A 14 -1.04 -1.77 -20.85
N GLU A 15 -1.68 -1.65 -19.71
CA GLU A 15 -2.13 -0.39 -19.11
C GLU A 15 -1.32 -0.10 -17.85
N TRP A 16 -0.90 1.15 -17.63
CA TRP A 16 -0.23 1.57 -16.40
C TRP A 16 -0.72 2.94 -15.94
N GLN A 17 -0.51 3.21 -14.65
CA GLN A 17 -0.81 4.51 -14.05
C GLN A 17 0.49 5.22 -13.70
N GLU A 18 0.66 6.43 -14.21
CA GLU A 18 1.75 7.31 -13.83
C GLU A 18 1.37 8.05 -12.54
N LYS A 19 2.27 8.02 -11.54
CA LYS A 19 2.13 8.87 -10.36
C LYS A 19 2.64 10.27 -10.72
N PRO A 20 1.84 11.33 -10.53
CA PRO A 20 2.30 12.70 -10.74
C PRO A 20 3.52 13.01 -9.87
N LYS A 21 4.44 13.84 -10.38
CA LYS A 21 5.49 14.43 -9.54
C LYS A 21 4.84 15.41 -8.55
N PRO A 22 5.31 15.49 -7.29
CA PRO A 22 4.71 16.34 -6.24
C PRO A 22 4.88 17.86 -6.46
N ALA A 23 5.22 18.31 -7.67
CA ALA A 23 5.48 19.72 -7.99
C ALA A 23 4.35 20.38 -8.81
N SER A 24 3.29 19.64 -9.19
CA SER A 24 2.13 20.20 -9.87
C SER A 24 0.95 20.33 -8.90
N VAL A 25 0.31 21.49 -8.93
CA VAL A 25 -0.69 21.98 -7.97
C VAL A 25 -2.01 21.18 -7.95
N ASP A 26 -2.13 20.13 -8.78
CA ASP A 26 -3.32 19.26 -8.86
C ASP A 26 -2.94 17.81 -8.49
N SER A 27 -2.93 17.50 -7.20
CA SER A 27 -2.41 16.24 -6.64
C SER A 27 -3.35 15.01 -6.77
N SER A 28 -4.33 14.98 -7.68
CA SER A 28 -5.34 13.90 -7.72
C SER A 28 -5.53 13.18 -9.05
N THR A 29 -5.02 13.69 -10.17
CA THR A 29 -5.21 13.06 -11.49
C THR A 29 -4.14 12.00 -11.76
N LYS A 30 -4.47 10.73 -11.49
CA LYS A 30 -3.68 9.61 -12.00
C LYS A 30 -3.79 9.59 -13.53
N LEU A 31 -2.66 9.71 -14.22
CA LEU A 31 -2.63 9.60 -15.68
C LEU A 31 -2.55 8.11 -16.06
N THR A 32 -3.63 7.58 -16.63
CA THR A 32 -3.67 6.21 -17.15
C THR A 32 -3.22 6.22 -18.61
N ARG A 33 -2.23 5.39 -18.93
CA ARG A 33 -1.72 5.18 -20.29
C ARG A 33 -1.83 3.70 -20.64
N SER A 34 -1.94 3.39 -21.92
CA SER A 34 -2.01 2.00 -22.39
C SER A 34 -1.35 1.82 -23.74
N LEU A 35 -0.68 0.69 -23.95
CA LEU A 35 -0.08 0.32 -25.21
C LEU A 35 -0.39 -1.13 -25.60
N PRO A 36 -0.75 -1.39 -26.87
CA PRO A 36 -0.75 -2.74 -27.39
C PRO A 36 0.67 -3.34 -27.38
N CYS A 37 0.78 -4.56 -26.85
CA CYS A 37 2.03 -5.29 -26.78
C CYS A 37 1.83 -6.80 -27.04
N GLN A 38 2.94 -7.43 -27.39
CA GLN A 38 3.07 -8.85 -27.63
C GLN A 38 4.12 -9.42 -26.69
N VAL A 39 3.84 -10.58 -26.11
CA VAL A 39 4.74 -11.29 -25.20
C VAL A 39 5.29 -12.50 -25.93
N TYR A 40 6.61 -12.56 -25.99
CA TYR A 40 7.37 -13.64 -26.62
C TYR A 40 8.13 -14.44 -25.56
N VAL A 41 8.11 -15.76 -25.71
CA VAL A 41 8.84 -16.72 -24.85
C VAL A 41 9.77 -17.57 -25.70
N ASN A 42 10.78 -18.18 -25.07
CA ASN A 42 11.67 -19.08 -25.80
C ASN A 42 10.91 -20.35 -26.26
N ALA A 43 11.23 -20.85 -27.44
CA ALA A 43 10.67 -22.08 -27.97
C ALA A 43 10.93 -23.25 -26.99
N GLY A 44 9.87 -23.99 -26.65
CA GLY A 44 9.91 -25.06 -25.64
C GLY A 44 9.52 -24.63 -24.22
N GLU A 45 9.36 -23.33 -23.95
CA GLU A 45 8.82 -22.88 -22.67
C GLU A 45 7.28 -23.06 -22.60
N ASN A 46 6.81 -23.69 -21.53
CA ASN A 46 5.39 -23.85 -21.26
C ASN A 46 4.86 -22.64 -20.46
N LEU A 47 4.46 -21.57 -21.16
CA LEU A 47 3.69 -20.46 -20.59
C LEU A 47 2.25 -20.57 -21.05
N LYS A 48 1.36 -20.93 -20.13
CA LYS A 48 -0.09 -20.98 -20.37
C LYS A 48 -0.67 -19.57 -20.29
N THR A 49 -1.05 -19.01 -21.42
CA THR A 49 -1.57 -17.65 -21.55
C THR A 49 -3.04 -17.61 -21.96
N ASP A 50 -3.67 -18.77 -22.15
CA ASP A 50 -5.04 -18.90 -22.70
C ASP A 50 -6.10 -18.19 -21.83
N GLN A 51 -5.85 -18.11 -20.52
CA GLN A 51 -6.74 -17.48 -19.54
C GLN A 51 -6.36 -16.04 -19.22
N TRP A 52 -5.31 -15.50 -19.86
CA TRP A 52 -4.90 -14.13 -19.58
C TRP A 52 -5.92 -13.14 -20.16
N PRO A 53 -6.25 -12.06 -19.41
CA PRO A 53 -7.16 -11.05 -19.92
C PRO A 53 -6.53 -10.35 -21.13
N GLN A 54 -7.37 -9.79 -22.00
CA GLN A 54 -6.92 -8.98 -23.15
C GLN A 54 -6.18 -7.70 -22.72
N LYS A 55 -6.40 -7.25 -21.48
CA LYS A 55 -5.74 -6.09 -20.90
C LYS A 55 -5.03 -6.48 -19.60
N LEU A 56 -3.72 -6.30 -19.57
CA LEU A 56 -2.88 -6.45 -18.38
C LEU A 56 -2.62 -5.08 -17.76
N ILE A 57 -2.56 -5.04 -16.43
CA ILE A 57 -2.24 -3.82 -15.68
C ILE A 57 -0.82 -3.93 -15.14
N MET A 58 0.04 -3.00 -15.54
CA MET A 58 1.40 -2.84 -15.06
C MET A 58 1.43 -1.89 -13.87
N GLN A 59 2.08 -2.34 -12.80
CA GLN A 59 2.34 -1.54 -11.61
C GLN A 59 3.78 -1.04 -11.62
N LEU A 60 3.96 0.28 -11.66
CA LEU A 60 5.29 0.89 -11.54
C LEU A 60 5.78 0.79 -10.08
N ILE A 61 6.94 0.15 -9.91
CA ILE A 61 7.65 0.01 -8.63
C ILE A 61 8.89 0.93 -8.67
N PRO A 62 9.09 1.80 -7.66
CA PRO A 62 10.28 2.65 -7.58
C PRO A 62 11.57 1.83 -7.61
N GLN A 63 12.57 2.30 -8.36
CA GLN A 63 13.87 1.63 -8.53
C GLN A 63 14.57 1.33 -7.19
N GLN A 64 14.41 2.20 -6.19
CA GLN A 64 14.95 2.03 -4.83
C GLN A 64 14.45 0.76 -4.13
N LEU A 65 13.27 0.26 -4.50
CA LEU A 65 12.70 -0.97 -3.94
C LEU A 65 13.20 -2.21 -4.68
N LEU A 66 13.66 -2.08 -5.92
CA LEU A 66 14.04 -3.22 -6.75
C LEU A 66 15.28 -3.95 -6.21
N THR A 67 16.18 -3.24 -5.51
CA THR A 67 17.35 -3.86 -4.87
C THR A 67 16.95 -4.90 -3.82
N THR A 68 15.97 -4.56 -2.96
CA THR A 68 15.42 -5.48 -1.95
C THR A 68 14.65 -6.64 -2.58
N LEU A 69 14.06 -6.42 -3.75
CA LEU A 69 13.27 -7.42 -4.48
C LEU A 69 14.12 -8.36 -5.33
N GLY A 70 15.44 -8.14 -5.42
CA GLY A 70 16.38 -8.94 -6.21
C GLY A 70 16.21 -10.46 -6.08
N PRO A 71 16.09 -11.04 -4.88
CA PRO A 71 15.88 -12.48 -4.70
C PRO A 71 14.59 -13.00 -5.36
N LEU A 72 13.51 -12.21 -5.33
CA LEU A 72 12.22 -12.58 -5.92
C LEU A 72 12.30 -12.68 -7.45
N PHE A 73 13.20 -11.90 -8.07
CA PHE A 73 13.41 -11.89 -9.51
C PHE A 73 14.24 -13.06 -10.03
N ARG A 74 15.05 -13.70 -9.18
CA ARG A 74 15.91 -14.83 -9.59
C ARG A 74 15.10 -16.08 -9.91
N ASN A 75 14.02 -16.31 -9.17
CA ASN A 75 13.13 -17.44 -9.39
C ASN A 75 11.96 -17.07 -10.32
N SER A 76 12.28 -16.42 -11.44
CA SER A 76 11.30 -15.96 -12.43
C SER A 76 11.68 -16.40 -13.83
N ARG A 77 10.67 -16.72 -14.63
CA ARG A 77 10.78 -16.89 -16.08
C ARG A 77 10.95 -15.54 -16.75
N MET A 78 11.86 -15.46 -17.71
CA MET A 78 12.06 -14.24 -18.50
C MET A 78 11.21 -14.29 -19.77
N VAL A 79 10.44 -13.23 -20.00
CA VAL A 79 9.65 -13.06 -21.22
C VAL A 79 10.01 -11.73 -21.88
N GLN A 80 9.82 -11.63 -23.18
CA GLN A 80 10.10 -10.39 -23.92
C GLN A 80 8.81 -9.70 -24.30
N PHE A 81 8.69 -8.43 -23.93
CA PHE A 81 7.60 -7.57 -24.37
C PHE A 81 8.03 -6.81 -25.63
N HIS A 82 7.18 -6.86 -26.65
CA HIS A 82 7.28 -6.07 -27.86
C HIS A 82 6.09 -5.14 -27.94
N PHE A 83 6.35 -3.84 -27.90
CA PHE A 83 5.32 -2.81 -28.03
C PHE A 83 5.17 -2.41 -29.49
N THR A 84 3.94 -2.25 -29.96
CA THR A 84 3.71 -1.76 -31.32
C THR A 84 3.88 -0.24 -31.39
N ASN A 85 4.30 0.28 -32.55
CA ASN A 85 4.58 1.70 -32.75
C ASN A 85 3.30 2.56 -32.97
N LYS A 86 2.13 2.09 -32.56
CA LYS A 86 0.85 2.80 -32.79
C LYS A 86 0.76 4.11 -32.00
N ASP A 87 1.38 4.18 -30.82
CA ASP A 87 1.44 5.39 -30.01
C ASP A 87 2.87 5.62 -29.50
N LEU A 88 3.64 6.36 -30.30
CA LEU A 88 5.04 6.68 -30.02
C LEU A 88 5.21 7.60 -28.81
N GLU A 89 4.21 8.42 -28.46
CA GLU A 89 4.31 9.33 -27.32
C GLU A 89 4.24 8.54 -26.02
N SER A 90 3.22 7.68 -25.85
CA SER A 90 3.11 6.81 -24.69
C SER A 90 4.29 5.84 -24.59
N LEU A 91 4.79 5.34 -25.72
CA LEU A 91 5.96 4.45 -25.74
C LEU A 91 7.24 5.17 -25.30
N LYS A 92 7.47 6.41 -25.77
CA LYS A 92 8.58 7.26 -25.30
C LYS A 92 8.46 7.59 -23.81
N GLY A 93 7.24 7.87 -23.34
CA GLY A 93 6.94 8.09 -21.92
C GLY A 93 7.32 6.88 -21.07
N LEU A 94 6.92 5.68 -21.50
CA LEU A 94 7.25 4.43 -20.83
C LEU A 94 8.76 4.18 -20.76
N TYR A 95 9.49 4.39 -21.87
CA TYR A 95 10.97 4.31 -21.88
C TYR A 95 11.60 5.29 -20.89
N ARG A 96 11.08 6.53 -20.81
CA ARG A 96 11.56 7.56 -19.89
C ARG A 96 11.37 7.16 -18.43
N ILE A 97 10.22 6.56 -18.10
CA ILE A 97 9.90 6.13 -16.72
C ILE A 97 10.87 5.04 -16.25
N MET A 98 11.20 4.09 -17.12
CA MET A 98 12.12 3.00 -16.78
C MET A 98 13.58 3.45 -16.69
N GLY A 99 13.93 4.66 -17.15
CA GLY A 99 15.30 5.19 -17.12
C GLY A 99 16.28 4.45 -18.04
N ASN A 100 15.81 3.48 -18.83
CA ASN A 100 16.62 2.65 -19.69
C ASN A 100 16.40 3.04 -21.15
N GLY A 101 17.45 3.52 -21.83
CA GLY A 101 17.45 3.77 -23.27
C GLY A 101 17.42 2.51 -24.14
N PHE A 102 17.27 1.33 -23.52
CA PHE A 102 17.21 0.04 -24.20
C PHE A 102 15.80 -0.24 -24.72
N LYS A 103 15.70 -0.57 -26.00
CA LYS A 103 14.44 -0.88 -26.71
C LYS A 103 13.87 -2.28 -26.41
N ILE A 104 14.48 -3.01 -25.48
CA ILE A 104 14.06 -4.37 -25.12
C ILE A 104 13.43 -4.33 -23.74
N PHE A 105 12.12 -4.56 -23.70
CA PHE A 105 11.40 -4.75 -22.46
C PHE A 105 11.43 -6.23 -22.08
N MET A 106 11.98 -6.52 -20.91
CA MET A 106 11.97 -7.85 -20.32
C MET A 106 10.94 -7.87 -19.20
N GLY A 107 10.07 -8.87 -19.22
CA GLY A 107 9.19 -9.20 -18.12
C GLY A 107 9.71 -10.41 -17.36
N LEU A 108 9.42 -10.44 -16.07
CA LEU A 108 9.69 -11.58 -15.21
C LEU A 108 8.36 -12.16 -14.72
N ILE A 109 8.15 -13.45 -14.95
CA ILE A 109 6.99 -14.20 -14.47
C ILE A 109 7.47 -15.13 -13.36
N PRO A 110 7.22 -14.82 -12.08
CA PRO A 110 7.68 -15.63 -10.97
C PRO A 110 7.03 -17.02 -10.99
N TYR A 111 7.81 -18.05 -10.67
CA TYR A 111 7.27 -19.40 -10.49
C TYR A 111 6.40 -19.49 -9.22
N ASP A 112 6.81 -18.79 -8.16
CA ASP A 112 6.02 -18.59 -6.94
C ASP A 112 5.32 -17.22 -6.96
N GLN A 113 4.13 -17.18 -7.57
CA GLN A 113 3.34 -15.94 -7.67
C GLN A 113 2.88 -15.42 -6.31
N GLY A 114 2.54 -16.32 -5.38
CA GLY A 114 2.06 -15.96 -4.05
C GLY A 114 3.15 -15.30 -3.22
N GLY A 115 4.32 -15.94 -3.10
CA GLY A 115 5.46 -15.38 -2.40
C GLY A 115 5.97 -14.09 -3.05
N PHE A 116 5.96 -14.01 -4.37
CA PHE A 116 6.32 -12.79 -5.11
C PHE A 116 5.41 -11.61 -4.76
N VAL A 117 4.08 -11.78 -4.85
CA VAL A 117 3.12 -10.71 -4.56
C VAL A 117 3.23 -10.25 -3.10
N ASN A 118 3.38 -11.20 -2.17
CA ASN A 118 3.55 -10.89 -0.75
C ASN A 118 4.84 -10.13 -0.47
N GLY A 119 5.96 -10.55 -1.05
CA GLY A 119 7.25 -9.88 -0.92
C GLY A 119 7.22 -8.45 -1.47
N ILE A 120 6.63 -8.25 -2.65
CA ILE A 120 6.44 -6.92 -3.26
C ILE A 120 5.58 -6.03 -2.35
N ARG A 121 4.44 -6.54 -1.87
CA ARG A 121 3.53 -5.82 -0.97
C ARG A 121 4.23 -5.39 0.32
N GLN A 122 5.03 -6.28 0.91
CA GLN A 122 5.77 -6.01 2.13
C GLN A 122 6.80 -4.90 1.92
N VAL A 123 7.62 -4.97 0.86
CA VAL A 123 8.65 -3.97 0.58
C VAL A 123 8.03 -2.58 0.32
N ILE A 124 6.95 -2.52 -0.46
CA ILE A 124 6.22 -1.26 -0.70
C ILE A 124 5.64 -0.70 0.61
N THR A 125 5.05 -1.55 1.45
CA THR A 125 4.47 -1.14 2.73
C THR A 125 5.54 -0.60 3.67
N ASN A 126 6.65 -1.33 3.82
CA ASN A 126 7.77 -0.94 4.67
C ASN A 126 8.37 0.40 4.22
N HIS A 127 8.61 0.58 2.92
CA HIS A 127 9.13 1.85 2.41
C HIS A 127 8.16 3.02 2.66
N LYS A 128 6.84 2.80 2.48
CA LYS A 128 5.83 3.83 2.75
C LYS A 128 5.81 4.23 4.22
N GLN A 129 5.91 3.27 5.15
CA GLN A 129 5.97 3.55 6.59
C GLN A 129 7.22 4.36 6.96
N VAL A 130 8.40 3.96 6.48
CA VAL A 130 9.66 4.68 6.75
C VAL A 130 9.63 6.09 6.18
N GLN A 131 9.05 6.28 5.00
CA GLN A 131 8.92 7.62 4.39
C GLN A 131 7.96 8.53 5.15
N GLN A 132 6.90 7.98 5.74
CA GLN A 132 5.95 8.74 6.56
C GLN A 132 6.56 9.18 7.90
N GLN A 133 7.42 8.36 8.50
CA GLN A 133 8.13 8.71 9.72
C GLN A 133 9.13 9.86 9.54
N LYS A 134 9.76 9.96 8.36
CA LYS A 134 10.64 11.09 8.02
C LYS A 134 9.90 12.40 7.71
N LEU A 135 8.65 12.35 7.26
CA LEU A 135 7.86 13.56 6.97
C LEU A 135 7.07 14.09 8.18
N GLY A 136 6.87 13.29 9.22
CA GLY A 136 6.22 13.69 10.48
C GLY A 136 7.19 14.10 11.60
N GLY A 137 8.51 14.10 11.33
CA GLY A 137 9.55 14.38 12.31
C GLY A 137 9.90 15.85 12.44
N SER A 138 8.93 16.73 12.70
CA SER A 138 9.25 17.95 13.46
C SER A 138 9.47 17.50 14.90
N ALA A 139 10.74 17.40 15.30
CA ALA A 139 11.14 17.05 16.65
C ALA A 139 10.33 17.84 17.70
N PRO A 140 9.85 17.23 18.79
CA PRO A 140 9.53 18.01 19.96
C PRO A 140 10.86 18.55 20.49
N VAL A 141 11.03 19.87 20.40
CA VAL A 141 12.05 20.61 21.13
C VAL A 141 12.01 20.17 22.61
N PRO A 142 13.15 19.78 23.22
CA PRO A 142 13.18 19.54 24.66
C PRO A 142 13.01 20.88 25.35
N GLY A 143 11.81 21.17 25.84
CA GLY A 143 11.55 22.33 26.69
C GLY A 143 12.27 22.20 28.03
N PRO A 144 12.72 23.32 28.65
CA PRO A 144 13.39 23.29 29.94
C PRO A 144 12.43 22.83 31.05
N PRO A 145 12.93 22.27 32.17
CA PRO A 145 12.07 21.77 33.23
C PRO A 145 11.39 22.94 33.94
N SER A 146 10.07 23.03 33.80
CA SER A 146 9.25 23.94 34.59
C SER A 146 9.14 23.42 36.03
N PHE A 147 9.57 24.27 36.95
CA PHE A 147 9.46 24.09 38.39
C PHE A 147 7.99 23.96 38.81
N LEU A 148 7.77 23.09 39.80
CA LEU A 148 6.54 22.89 40.57
C LEU A 148 5.99 24.22 41.15
N PRO A 149 4.68 24.31 41.43
CA PRO A 149 4.28 24.04 42.81
C PRO A 149 2.95 23.26 42.98
N LYS A 150 2.93 22.48 44.07
CA LYS A 150 1.77 21.88 44.77
C LYS A 150 0.51 22.76 44.77
N GLN A 151 -0.67 22.15 44.62
CA GLN A 151 -1.76 22.31 45.59
C GLN A 151 -2.71 21.08 45.65
N PRO A 152 -3.31 20.80 46.83
CA PRO A 152 -4.05 19.56 47.10
C PRO A 152 -5.59 19.75 47.08
N GLY A 153 -6.29 18.74 46.55
CA GLY A 153 -7.62 18.29 46.97
C GLY A 153 -8.82 19.22 46.74
N THR A 154 -9.81 18.73 45.97
CA THR A 154 -11.23 18.63 46.36
C THR A 154 -12.05 18.04 45.20
N LEU A 155 -12.77 16.96 45.48
CA LEU A 155 -14.01 16.55 44.80
C LEU A 155 -15.17 17.32 45.49
N PRO A 156 -16.37 17.55 44.91
CA PRO A 156 -17.19 16.51 44.26
C PRO A 156 -18.12 16.93 43.10
N VAL A 157 -18.92 15.93 42.72
CA VAL A 157 -19.91 15.71 41.65
C VAL A 157 -21.06 16.73 41.55
N THR A 158 -21.61 16.95 40.33
CA THR A 158 -23.07 17.07 40.10
C THR A 158 -23.46 17.06 38.61
N SER A 159 -24.58 16.39 38.37
CA SER A 159 -25.38 16.05 37.19
C SER A 159 -25.86 17.19 36.26
N GLY A 160 -26.13 16.82 34.99
CA GLY A 160 -27.45 17.05 34.36
C GLY A 160 -27.56 18.02 33.15
N VAL A 161 -27.99 17.46 32.00
CA VAL A 161 -28.84 18.00 30.88
C VAL A 161 -28.36 19.29 30.16
N GLN A 162 -28.43 19.55 28.84
CA GLN A 162 -29.30 19.19 27.69
C GLN A 162 -28.65 19.80 26.40
N PRO A 163 -28.92 19.35 25.16
CA PRO A 163 -28.33 19.95 23.94
C PRO A 163 -29.33 20.82 23.15
N GLN A 164 -28.97 22.06 22.75
CA GLN A 164 -29.64 22.73 21.62
C GLN A 164 -28.88 23.89 20.93
N MET A 165 -28.57 23.64 19.64
CA MET A 165 -28.58 24.48 18.42
C MET A 165 -27.63 25.67 18.12
N THR A 166 -27.35 25.73 16.81
CA THR A 166 -26.93 26.82 15.91
C THR A 166 -25.44 27.14 15.80
N GLY A 167 -24.95 27.22 14.56
CA GLY A 167 -23.66 27.83 14.25
C GLY A 167 -22.81 27.06 13.24
N GLN A 168 -23.16 27.17 11.97
CA GLN A 168 -22.30 26.81 10.85
C GLN A 168 -21.01 27.64 10.88
N GLN A 169 -19.85 27.03 11.11
CA GLN A 169 -18.55 27.59 10.72
C GLN A 169 -17.50 26.49 10.55
N VAL A 170 -17.21 26.14 9.30
CA VAL A 170 -16.13 25.23 8.91
C VAL A 170 -14.79 25.96 9.00
N SER A 171 -14.04 25.72 10.08
CA SER A 171 -12.63 26.11 10.21
C SER A 171 -11.75 24.86 10.00
N PRO A 172 -10.82 24.83 9.04
CA PRO A 172 -9.97 23.68 8.80
C PRO A 172 -8.80 23.69 9.79
N GLY A 173 -9.03 23.16 10.99
CA GLY A 173 -7.97 23.10 12.02
C GLY A 173 -8.23 22.20 13.22
N LEU A 174 -9.45 21.71 13.43
CA LEU A 174 -9.84 20.99 14.66
C LEU A 174 -10.12 19.49 14.46
N GLY A 175 -9.89 18.93 13.27
CA GLY A 175 -10.19 17.52 12.99
C GLY A 175 -9.21 16.52 13.62
N ILE A 176 -7.97 16.93 13.90
CA ILE A 176 -6.92 16.00 14.33
C ILE A 176 -7.10 15.60 15.81
N MET A 177 -7.55 16.53 16.66
CA MET A 177 -7.76 16.26 18.09
C MET A 177 -9.01 15.41 18.32
N GLU A 178 -10.08 15.63 17.55
CA GLU A 178 -11.31 14.84 17.63
C GLU A 178 -11.11 13.42 17.09
N GLU A 179 -10.35 13.25 16.00
CA GLU A 179 -10.01 11.92 15.47
C GLU A 179 -9.07 11.16 16.42
N GLN A 180 -8.11 11.83 17.05
CA GLN A 180 -7.24 11.22 18.06
C GLN A 180 -8.03 10.80 19.31
N GLN A 181 -8.99 11.61 19.77
CA GLN A 181 -9.83 11.28 20.91
C GLN A 181 -10.82 10.14 20.58
N ARG A 182 -11.34 10.09 19.36
CA ARG A 182 -12.18 8.98 18.87
C ARG A 182 -11.39 7.66 18.83
N GLN A 183 -10.14 7.69 18.37
CA GLN A 183 -9.26 6.52 18.35
C GLN A 183 -8.92 6.03 19.77
N GLN A 184 -8.70 6.95 20.70
CA GLN A 184 -8.41 6.61 22.11
C GLN A 184 -9.62 5.99 22.82
N SER A 185 -10.83 6.49 22.53
CA SER A 185 -12.09 5.90 23.05
C SER A 185 -12.32 4.48 22.53
N LEU A 186 -12.00 4.21 21.25
CA LEU A 186 -12.16 2.88 20.65
C LEU A 186 -11.16 1.85 21.20
N LEU A 187 -9.95 2.28 21.56
CA LEU A 187 -8.97 1.46 22.29
C LEU A 187 -9.43 1.13 23.71
N GLN A 188 -10.02 2.09 24.42
CA GLN A 188 -10.57 1.89 25.77
C GLN A 188 -11.71 0.87 25.75
N LEU A 189 -12.59 0.94 24.75
CA LEU A 189 -13.71 0.02 24.59
C LEU A 189 -13.24 -1.42 24.29
N ARG A 190 -12.20 -1.55 23.46
CA ARG A 190 -11.61 -2.86 23.14
C ARG A 190 -10.95 -3.51 24.37
N ALA A 191 -10.29 -2.70 25.20
CA ALA A 191 -9.69 -3.17 26.45
C ALA A 191 -10.73 -3.66 27.47
N GLN A 192 -11.88 -2.97 27.60
CA GLN A 192 -12.98 -3.41 28.46
C GLN A 192 -13.62 -4.71 27.97
N GLN A 193 -13.78 -4.90 26.65
CA GLN A 193 -14.38 -6.12 26.11
C GLN A 193 -13.47 -7.35 26.30
N GLN A 194 -12.14 -7.17 26.28
CA GLN A 194 -11.18 -8.23 26.58
C GLN A 194 -11.12 -8.58 28.08
N ALA A 195 -11.34 -7.61 28.96
CA ALA A 195 -11.45 -7.85 30.41
C ALA A 195 -12.73 -8.60 30.79
N ALA A 196 -13.84 -8.35 30.10
CA ALA A 196 -15.09 -9.08 30.33
C ALA A 196 -15.01 -10.56 29.88
N ALA A 197 -14.29 -10.86 28.79
CA ALA A 197 -14.12 -12.23 28.29
C ALA A 197 -13.24 -13.13 29.17
N THR A 198 -12.36 -12.55 29.99
CA THR A 198 -11.49 -13.32 30.91
C THR A 198 -12.15 -13.70 32.22
N GLN A 199 -13.26 -13.06 32.62
CA GLN A 199 -14.03 -13.43 33.81
C GLN A 199 -15.02 -14.59 33.58
N GLN A 200 -15.35 -14.94 32.33
CA GLN A 200 -16.26 -16.07 32.04
C GLN A 200 -15.56 -17.45 31.97
N ALA A 201 -14.22 -17.50 31.94
CA ALA A 201 -13.46 -18.75 31.90
C ALA A 201 -13.08 -19.32 33.30
N ALA A 202 -13.51 -18.69 34.40
CA ALA A 202 -13.17 -19.09 35.76
C ALA A 202 -14.37 -19.63 36.57
N GLN A 203 -15.33 -20.29 35.92
CA GLN A 203 -16.35 -21.08 36.63
C GLN A 203 -15.89 -22.55 36.69
N PRO A 204 -15.68 -23.14 37.88
CA PRO A 204 -15.43 -24.57 38.00
C PRO A 204 -16.68 -25.36 37.54
N PRO A 205 -16.52 -26.52 36.90
CA PRO A 205 -17.65 -27.32 36.45
C PRO A 205 -18.47 -27.80 37.65
N LEU A 206 -19.76 -27.47 37.66
CA LEU A 206 -20.73 -28.00 38.62
C LEU A 206 -20.87 -29.52 38.43
N LEU A 207 -20.62 -30.27 39.51
CA LEU A 207 -20.85 -31.72 39.60
C LEU A 207 -22.35 -32.04 39.45
N PRO A 208 -22.72 -33.15 38.79
CA PRO A 208 -24.11 -33.57 38.67
C PRO A 208 -24.65 -34.05 40.03
N PRO A 209 -25.96 -33.90 40.31
CA PRO A 209 -26.53 -34.36 41.56
C PRO A 209 -26.62 -35.90 41.55
N GLN A 210 -26.10 -36.54 42.60
CA GLN A 210 -26.44 -37.91 42.94
C GLN A 210 -27.64 -37.92 43.89
N THR A 211 -28.80 -38.36 43.39
CA THR A 211 -29.76 -39.37 43.94
C THR A 211 -31.12 -39.20 43.30
#